data_AF-A0A1A8K9L2-F1
#
_entry.id   AF-A0A1A8K9L2-F1
#
_cell.length_a   1.000
_cell.length_b   1.000
_cell.length_c   1.000
_cell.angle_alpha   90.00
_cell.angle_beta   90.00
_cell.angle_gamma   90.00
#
_symmetry.space_group_name_H-M   'P 1'
#
loop_
_entity.id
_entity.type
_entity.pdbx_description
1 polymer ?
#
loop_
_entity_poly.entity_id
_entity_poly.type
_entity_poly.pdbx_seq_one_letter_code
_entity_poly.pdbx_strand_id
1 'polypeptide(L)' 'VEHFKKSELASTKLKVKQRHMGTKENMLLQDVCTRWNSTYAMLSRLQEQRWPVTATLSDPEVTQRGKHYP' A
#
# COMPACT_ATOMS: atom_id res chain seq x y z
N VAL A 1 5.39 -0.70 -2.59
CA VAL A 1 4.99 -1.42 -1.35
C VAL A 1 5.80 -0.99 -0.13
N GLU A 2 7.11 -0.82 -0.26
CA GLU A 2 7.99 -0.49 0.88
C GLU A 2 7.56 0.74 1.69
N HIS A 3 7.03 1.77 1.02
CA HIS A 3 6.47 2.96 1.68
C HIS A 3 5.46 2.62 2.79
N PHE A 4 4.55 1.67 2.53
CA PHE A 4 3.54 1.25 3.51
C PHE A 4 4.16 0.52 4.70
N LYS A 5 5.27 -0.21 4.51
CA LYS A 5 5.96 -0.90 5.60
C LYS A 5 6.78 0.06 6.49
N LYS A 6 7.29 1.15 5.91
CA LYS A 6 8.11 2.15 6.60
C LYS A 6 7.31 3.30 7.22
N SER A 7 6.09 3.54 6.74
CA SER A 7 5.24 4.66 7.19
C SER A 7 4.01 4.14 7.93
N GLU A 8 3.96 4.40 9.24
CA GLU A 8 2.82 4.06 10.10
C GLU A 8 1.55 4.79 9.64
N LEU A 9 1.69 6.04 9.19
CA LEU A 9 0.60 6.83 8.62
C LEU A 9 0.02 6.15 7.38
N ALA A 10 0.88 5.76 6.43
CA ALA A 10 0.44 5.11 5.20
C ALA A 10 -0.22 3.75 5.49
N SER A 11 0.33 2.98 6.42
CA SER A 11 -0.24 1.70 6.87
C SER A 11 -1.61 1.88 7.53
N THR A 12 -1.75 2.87 8.40
CA THR A 12 -3.02 3.14 9.09
C THR A 12 -4.10 3.60 8.12
N LYS A 13 -3.75 4.52 7.21
CA LYS A 13 -4.67 4.99 6.16
C LYS A 13 -5.09 3.85 5.23
N LEU A 14 -4.16 2.96 4.87
CA LEU A 14 -4.50 1.78 4.06
C LEU A 14 -5.54 0.90 4.76
N LYS A 15 -5.36 0.61 6.06
CA LYS A 15 -6.36 -0.16 6.84
C LYS A 15 -7.73 0.51 6.87
N VAL A 16 -7.76 1.84 7.04
CA VAL A 16 -9.02 2.60 7.00
C VAL A 16 -9.70 2.47 5.64
N LYS A 17 -8.96 2.64 4.53
CA LYS A 17 -9.51 2.46 3.18
C LYS A 17 -9.97 1.01 2.95
N GLN A 18 -9.24 0.03 3.47
CA GLN A 18 -9.61 -1.39 3.37
C GLN A 18 -10.97 -1.66 4.03
N ARG A 19 -11.18 -1.15 5.24
CA ARG A 19 -12.45 -1.24 5.99
C ARG A 19 -13.60 -0.55 5.24
N HIS A 20 -13.37 0.68 4.79
CA HIS A 20 -14.40 1.44 4.07
C HIS A 20 -14.84 0.77 2.77
N MET A 21 -13.94 0.03 2.12
CA MET A 21 -14.21 -0.68 0.87
C MET A 21 -14.69 -2.13 1.09
N GLY A 22 -14.84 -2.58 2.34
CA GLY A 22 -15.20 -3.98 2.66
C GLY A 22 -14.17 -5.01 2.19
N THR A 23 -12.94 -4.57 1.91
CA THR A 23 -11.84 -5.46 1.50
C THR A 23 -11.14 -6.03 2.72
N LYS A 24 -10.60 -7.24 2.60
CA LYS A 24 -9.82 -7.86 3.68
C LYS A 24 -8.62 -6.99 4.06
N GLU A 25 -8.43 -6.74 5.35
CA GLU A 25 -7.32 -5.96 5.94
C GLU A 25 -5.98 -6.71 5.84
N ASN A 26 -5.52 -6.88 4.61
CA ASN A 26 -4.31 -7.61 4.28
C ASN A 26 -3.13 -6.64 4.18
N MET A 27 -2.02 -6.93 4.85
CA MET A 27 -0.78 -6.18 4.64
C MET A 27 -0.23 -6.44 3.23
N LEU A 28 0.40 -5.43 2.64
CA LEU A 28 1.09 -5.60 1.35
C LEU A 28 2.38 -6.41 1.53
N LEU A 29 2.63 -7.32 0.60
CA LEU A 29 3.82 -8.16 0.59
C LEU A 29 4.92 -7.51 -0.22
N GLN A 30 6.17 -7.70 0.19
CA GLN A 30 7.33 -7.34 -0.62
C GLN A 30 7.87 -8.58 -1.33
N ASP A 31 8.48 -8.34 -2.48
CA ASP A 31 9.31 -9.34 -3.13
C ASP A 31 10.56 -9.61 -2.28
N VAL A 32 10.99 -10.87 -2.22
CA VAL A 32 12.15 -11.32 -1.44
C VAL A 32 12.94 -12.29 -2.31
N CYS A 33 14.14 -11.88 -2.74
CA CYS A 33 14.93 -12.60 -3.73
C CYS A 33 15.24 -14.07 -3.37
N THR A 34 15.37 -14.38 -2.08
CA THR A 34 15.68 -15.73 -1.59
C THR A 34 14.44 -16.62 -1.40
N ARG A 35 13.22 -16.08 -1.54
CA ARG A 35 11.97 -16.81 -1.35
C ARG A 35 11.31 -17.07 -2.69
N TRP A 36 11.28 -18.34 -3.08
CA TRP A 36 10.57 -18.76 -4.27
C TRP A 36 9.09 -18.33 -4.22
N ASN A 37 8.58 -17.82 -5.34
CA ASN A 37 7.23 -17.27 -5.51
C ASN A 37 6.91 -15.95 -4.77
N SER A 38 7.90 -15.25 -4.19
CA SER A 38 7.65 -13.95 -3.55
C SER A 38 7.04 -12.93 -4.51
N THR A 39 7.51 -12.89 -5.76
CA THR A 39 7.03 -11.94 -6.76
C THR A 39 5.56 -12.19 -7.08
N TYR A 40 5.20 -13.44 -7.31
CA TYR A 40 3.81 -13.83 -7.54
C TYR A 40 2.92 -13.48 -6.35
N ALA A 41 3.33 -13.82 -5.12
CA ALA A 41 2.56 -13.50 -3.92
C ALA A 41 2.39 -11.98 -3.73
N MET A 42 3.44 -11.19 -3.98
CA MET A 42 3.38 -9.74 -3.96
C MET A 42 2.37 -9.18 -4.97
N LEU A 43 2.44 -9.64 -6.22
CA LEU A 43 1.56 -9.17 -7.30
C LEU A 43 0.10 -9.55 -7.03
N SER A 44 -0.17 -10.79 -6.63
CA SER A 44 -1.51 -11.25 -6.26
C SER A 44 -2.09 -10.41 -5.13
N ARG A 45 -1.30 -10.13 -4.08
CA ARG A 45 -1.73 -9.27 -2.96
C ARG A 45 -1.98 -7.83 -3.41
N LEU A 46 -1.15 -7.29 -4.31
CA LEU A 46 -1.36 -5.95 -4.87
C LEU A 46 -2.63 -5.87 -5.72
N GLN A 47 -2.94 -6.92 -6.47
CA GLN A 47 -4.16 -7.00 -7.26
C GLN A 47 -5.41 -7.05 -6.37
N GLU A 48 -5.39 -7.89 -5.32
CA GLU A 48 -6.46 -7.93 -4.30
C GLU A 48 -6.70 -6.56 -3.65
N GLN A 49 -5.62 -5.81 -3.41
CA GLN A 49 -5.62 -4.55 -2.67
C GLN A 49 -5.56 -3.31 -3.57
N ARG A 50 -5.82 -3.48 -4.88
CA ARG A 50 -5.63 -2.44 -5.89
C ARG A 50 -6.37 -1.15 -5.53
N TRP A 51 -7.65 -1.25 -5.22
CA TRP A 51 -8.50 -0.08 -4.93
C TRP A 51 -8.12 0.63 -3.61
N PRO A 52 -7.97 -0.08 -2.46
CA PRO A 52 -7.49 0.55 -1.24
C PRO A 52 -6.12 1.23 -1.39
N VAL A 53 -5.19 0.60 -2.11
CA VAL A 53 -3.85 1.16 -2.36
C VAL A 53 -3.92 2.41 -3.21
N THR A 54 -4.65 2.39 -4.33
CA THR A 54 -4.83 3.59 -5.17
C THR A 54 -5.48 4.73 -4.40
N ALA A 55 -6.51 4.46 -3.60
CA ALA A 55 -7.17 5.47 -2.79
C ALA A 55 -6.25 6.04 -1.70
N THR A 56 -5.40 5.21 -1.11
CA THR A 56 -4.43 5.67 -0.09
C THR A 56 -3.32 6.50 -0.71
N LEU A 57 -2.81 6.14 -1.88
CA LEU A 57 -1.79 6.92 -2.59
C LEU A 57 -2.33 8.24 -3.18
N SER A 58 -3.63 8.30 -3.44
CA SER A 58 -4.30 9.54 -3.86
C SER A 58 -4.56 10.50 -2.70
N ASP A 59 -4.42 10.03 -1.45
CA ASP A 59 -4.61 10.85 -0.25
C ASP A 59 -3.41 11.81 -0.08
N PRO A 60 -3.63 13.14 -0.15
CA PRO A 60 -2.55 14.12 -0.04
C PRO A 60 -1.86 14.12 1.34
N GLU A 61 -2.52 13.59 2.38
CA GLU A 61 -1.88 13.43 3.69
C GLU A 61 -0.82 12.33 3.70
N VAL A 62 -0.98 11.31 2.83
CA VAL A 62 -0.05 10.19 2.70
C VAL A 62 1.04 10.48 1.68
N THR A 63 0.69 11.19 0.61
CA THR A 63 1.61 11.55 -0.47
C THR A 63 1.98 13.03 -0.31
N GLN A 64 3.02 13.32 0.48
CA GLN A 64 3.58 14.67 0.54
C GLN A 64 3.94 15.11 -0.89
N ARG A 65 3.13 15.99 -1.50
CA ARG A 65 3.55 16.69 -2.71
C ARG A 65 4.76 17.49 -2.30
N GLY A 66 5.94 17.13 -2.83
CA GLY A 66 7.15 17.90 -2.63
C GLY A 66 6.81 19.37 -2.87
N LYS A 67 7.10 20.22 -1.88
CA LYS A 67 6.90 21.66 -1.98
C LYS A 67 7.57 22.10 -3.28
N HIS A 68 6.76 22.51 -4.26
CA HIS A 68 7.25 23.19 -5.45
C HIS A 68 7.77 24.53 -4.96
N TYR A 69 9.08 24.62 -4.74
CA TYR A 69 9.72 25.90 -4.54
C TYR A 69 9.70 26.63 -5.88
N PRO A 70 9.28 27.91 -5.91
CA PRO A 70 9.20 28.70 -7.13
C PRO A 70 10.56 28.88 -7.80
#